data_AF-A0A673VA82-F1
#
_entry.id   AF-A0A673VA82-F1
#
_cell.length_a   1.000
_cell.length_b   1.000
_cell.length_c   1.000
_cell.angle_alpha   90.00
_cell.angle_beta   90.00
_cell.angle_gamma   90.00
#
_symmetry.space_group_name_H-M   'P 1'
#
loop_
_entity.id
_entity.type
_entity.pdbx_description
1 polymer ?
#
loop_
_entity_poly.entity_id
_entity_poly.type
_entity_poly.pdbx_seq_one_letter_code
_entity_poly.pdbx_strand_id
1 'polypeptide(L)'
;MTDYVEEQHKELEALESIYPDSFTVLSENPLSFTITVTSEAGEKDETVQTNVKCTYSEKYPDEAPLYEIFSQENLEDNDVSDILKLLALQAGENLGMVDESLFQEMDDLELEDDEDDLDYNPADPEMI
;
A
#
# COMPACT_ATOMS: atom_id res chain seq x y z
N MET A 1 0.21 -9.36 28.33
CA MET A 1 -1.00 -8.76 27.76
C MET A 1 -0.44 -7.72 26.83
N THR A 2 -0.54 -7.96 25.53
CA THR A 2 -0.02 -7.04 24.51
C THR A 2 -0.84 -5.76 24.59
N ASP A 3 -0.16 -4.62 24.70
CA ASP A 3 -0.83 -3.33 24.69
C ASP A 3 -0.88 -2.84 23.25
N TYR A 4 -1.94 -3.26 22.55
CA TYR A 4 -2.11 -2.96 21.13
C TYR A 4 -2.11 -1.48 20.83
N VAL A 5 -2.59 -0.65 21.76
CA VAL A 5 -2.63 0.80 21.60
C VAL A 5 -1.22 1.36 21.59
N GLU A 6 -0.36 0.97 22.53
CA GLU A 6 1.03 1.43 22.54
C GLU A 6 1.81 1.00 21.28
N GLU A 7 1.61 -0.23 20.81
CA GLU A 7 2.23 -0.75 19.58
C GLU A 7 1.77 0.05 18.35
N GLN A 8 0.45 0.23 18.18
CA GLN A 8 -0.13 1.04 17.10
C GLN A 8 0.39 2.48 17.09
N HIS A 9 0.57 3.09 18.27
CA HIS A 9 1.11 4.45 18.37
C HIS A 9 2.58 4.53 17.95
N LYS A 10 3.43 3.57 18.37
CA LYS A 10 4.84 3.55 17.97
C LYS A 10 5.00 3.43 16.46
N GLU A 11 4.21 2.56 15.85
CA GLU A 11 4.21 2.37 14.39
C GLU A 11 3.73 3.65 13.69
N LEU A 12 2.66 4.28 14.18
CA LEU A 12 2.18 5.54 13.63
C LEU A 12 3.22 6.67 13.70
N GLU A 13 3.93 6.79 14.82
CA GLU A 13 5.04 7.76 14.97
C GLU A 13 6.16 7.52 13.96
N ALA A 14 6.49 6.25 13.69
CA ALA A 14 7.49 5.91 12.68
C ALA A 14 6.96 6.16 11.25
N LEU A 15 5.68 5.90 10.95
CA LEU A 15 5.07 6.18 9.63
C LEU A 15 5.05 7.67 9.34
N GLU A 16 4.69 8.50 10.32
CA GLU A 16 4.74 9.95 10.22
C GLU A 16 6.17 10.45 9.94
N SER A 17 7.19 9.77 10.49
CA SER A 17 8.59 10.11 10.26
C SER A 17 9.13 9.66 8.90
N ILE A 18 8.64 8.54 8.36
CA ILE A 18 9.11 7.99 7.07
C ILE A 18 8.41 8.69 5.90
N TYR A 19 7.11 8.95 6.05
CA TYR A 19 6.26 9.53 5.01
C TYR A 19 5.66 10.89 5.44
N PRO A 20 6.48 11.89 5.81
CA PRO A 20 5.98 13.15 6.38
C PRO A 20 5.07 13.94 5.43
N ASP A 21 5.26 13.80 4.12
CA ASP A 21 4.47 14.49 3.10
C ASP A 21 3.27 13.67 2.61
N SER A 22 3.32 12.34 2.75
CA SER A 22 2.31 11.42 2.21
C SER A 22 1.38 10.84 3.29
N PHE A 23 1.72 10.96 4.57
CA PHE A 23 0.96 10.43 5.70
C PHE A 23 0.03 11.47 6.31
N THR A 24 -1.19 11.08 6.65
CA THR A 24 -2.15 11.97 7.33
C THR A 24 -3.06 11.19 8.26
N VAL A 25 -3.05 11.54 9.55
CA VAL A 25 -3.95 10.94 10.54
C VAL A 25 -5.38 11.47 10.35
N LEU A 26 -6.36 10.56 10.32
CA LEU A 26 -7.79 10.89 10.21
C LEU A 26 -8.52 10.78 11.56
N SER A 27 -8.21 9.75 12.35
CA SER A 27 -8.83 9.50 13.65
C SER A 27 -7.91 8.67 14.54
N GLU A 28 -8.05 8.80 15.86
CA GLU A 28 -7.27 8.02 16.84
C GLU A 28 -8.11 6.89 17.48
N ASN A 29 -9.44 6.89 17.32
CA ASN A 29 -10.32 5.87 17.90
C ASN A 29 -11.55 5.58 17.03
N PRO A 30 -11.55 4.50 16.22
CA PRO A 30 -10.40 3.63 15.94
C PRO A 30 -9.30 4.36 15.16
N LEU A 31 -8.05 3.97 15.41
CA LEU A 31 -6.89 4.61 14.80
C LEU A 31 -6.94 4.43 13.27
N SER A 32 -7.04 5.55 12.57
CA SER A 32 -7.28 5.61 11.13
C SER A 32 -6.43 6.70 10.51
N PHE A 33 -5.76 6.40 9.41
CA PHE A 33 -4.93 7.35 8.68
C PHE A 33 -5.00 7.07 7.19
N THR A 34 -4.52 8.02 6.40
CA THR A 34 -4.34 7.88 4.96
C THR A 34 -2.88 8.01 4.61
N ILE A 35 -2.46 7.19 3.67
CA ILE A 35 -1.18 7.29 3.00
C ILE A 35 -1.44 7.58 1.53
N THR A 36 -0.69 8.53 1.00
CA THR A 36 -0.63 8.81 -0.42
C THR A 36 0.45 7.96 -1.05
N VAL A 37 0.05 7.08 -1.97
CA VAL A 37 0.96 6.30 -2.82
C VAL A 37 0.93 6.95 -4.19
N THR A 38 2.10 7.38 -4.67
CA THR A 38 2.26 7.99 -5.98
C THR A 38 3.30 7.19 -6.74
N SER A 39 3.03 6.84 -8.00
CA SER A 39 4.05 6.23 -8.87
C SER A 39 5.16 7.22 -9.16
N GLU A 40 6.30 6.71 -9.62
CA GLU A 40 7.26 7.58 -10.30
C GLU A 40 6.62 8.22 -11.54
N ALA A 41 7.14 9.40 -11.92
CA ALA A 41 6.67 10.10 -13.09
C ALA A 41 7.13 9.35 -14.34
N GLY A 42 6.17 8.79 -15.08
CA GLY A 42 6.45 8.10 -16.34
C GLY A 42 6.99 9.05 -17.41
N GLU A 43 7.31 8.52 -18.59
CA GLU A 43 7.96 9.24 -19.70
C GLU A 43 7.23 10.51 -20.19
N LYS A 44 5.95 10.69 -19.82
CA LYS A 44 5.10 11.83 -20.20
C LYS A 44 4.83 12.81 -19.06
N ASP A 45 5.57 12.72 -17.95
CA ASP A 45 5.25 13.43 -16.70
C ASP A 45 3.82 13.09 -16.20
N GLU A 46 3.32 11.88 -16.51
CA GLU A 46 2.07 11.36 -15.98
C GLU A 46 2.38 10.52 -14.74
N THR A 47 1.76 10.86 -13.60
CA THR A 47 1.87 10.13 -12.34
C THR A 47 0.50 9.58 -11.96
N VAL A 48 0.45 8.33 -11.50
CA VAL A 48 -0.74 7.80 -10.84
C VAL A 48 -0.62 8.01 -9.35
N GLN A 49 -1.74 8.37 -8.71
CA GLN A 49 -1.76 8.61 -7.27
C GLN A 49 -3.02 8.00 -6.66
N THR A 50 -2.88 7.39 -5.50
CA THR A 50 -4.01 6.90 -4.72
C THR A 50 -3.80 7.15 -3.23
N ASN A 51 -4.86 7.53 -2.54
CA ASN A 51 -4.86 7.71 -1.10
C ASN A 51 -5.51 6.49 -0.47
N VAL A 52 -4.70 5.64 0.13
CA VAL A 52 -5.13 4.44 0.84
C VAL A 52 -5.41 4.83 2.28
N LYS A 53 -6.66 4.66 2.70
CA LYS A 53 -7.06 4.76 4.10
C LYS A 53 -6.84 3.42 4.79
N CYS A 54 -6.02 3.43 5.83
CA CYS A 54 -5.80 2.31 6.71
C CYS A 54 -6.54 2.54 8.03
N THR A 55 -7.25 1.53 8.52
CA THR A 55 -7.93 1.56 9.82
C THR A 55 -7.47 0.38 10.66
N TYR A 56 -6.80 0.65 11.77
CA TYR A 56 -6.31 -0.38 12.67
C TYR A 56 -7.46 -1.05 13.42
N SER A 57 -7.37 -2.37 13.50
CA SER A 57 -8.24 -3.16 14.37
C SER A 57 -7.80 -3.01 15.83
N GLU A 58 -8.71 -3.23 16.78
CA GLU A 58 -8.37 -3.17 18.22
C GLU A 58 -7.32 -4.22 18.64
N LYS A 59 -7.05 -5.19 17.77
CA LYS A 59 -6.09 -6.28 18.00
C LYS A 59 -4.93 -6.26 17.03
N TYR A 60 -4.79 -5.26 16.16
CA TYR A 60 -3.62 -5.14 15.29
C TYR A 60 -2.36 -5.09 16.16
N PRO A 61 -1.30 -5.89 15.87
CA PRO A 61 -1.04 -6.64 14.62
C PRO A 61 -1.56 -8.11 14.58
N ASP A 62 -2.26 -8.61 15.60
CA ASP A 62 -2.87 -9.96 15.57
C ASP A 62 -4.04 -10.06 14.56
N GLU A 63 -4.70 -8.94 14.25
CA GLU A 63 -5.81 -8.86 13.31
C GLU A 63 -5.55 -7.77 12.27
N ALA A 64 -5.72 -8.13 10.99
CA ALA A 64 -5.38 -7.26 9.86
C ALA A 64 -6.07 -5.91 9.96
N PRO A 65 -5.40 -4.82 9.54
CA PRO A 65 -6.05 -3.55 9.39
C PRO A 65 -7.00 -3.58 8.18
N LEU A 66 -7.93 -2.62 8.15
CA LEU A 66 -8.87 -2.46 7.07
C LEU A 66 -8.36 -1.39 6.10
N TYR A 67 -8.15 -1.78 4.84
CA TYR A 67 -7.76 -0.88 3.76
C TYR A 67 -8.97 -0.45 2.94
N GLU A 68 -9.04 0.85 2.65
CA GLU A 68 -10.06 1.47 1.80
C GLU A 68 -9.40 2.52 0.89
N ILE A 69 -9.96 2.77 -0.28
CA ILE A 69 -9.45 3.80 -1.18
C ILE A 69 -10.23 5.07 -0.92
N PHE A 70 -9.54 6.09 -0.41
CA PHE A 70 -10.13 7.38 -0.08
C PHE A 70 -10.27 8.28 -1.30
N SER A 71 -9.25 8.27 -2.16
CA SER A 71 -9.25 8.96 -3.46
C SER A 71 -8.26 8.33 -4.40
N GLN A 72 -8.53 8.40 -5.71
CA GLN A 72 -7.63 7.93 -6.75
C GLN A 72 -7.54 8.98 -7.86
N GLU A 73 -6.36 9.15 -8.44
CA GLU A 73 -6.07 10.07 -9.53
C GLU A 73 -5.25 9.36 -10.61
N ASN A 74 -5.73 9.42 -11.86
CA ASN A 74 -5.17 8.71 -13.01
C ASN A 74 -5.08 7.17 -12.86
N LEU A 75 -5.85 6.58 -11.94
CA LEU A 75 -5.88 5.14 -11.66
C LEU A 75 -7.26 4.54 -12.02
N GLU A 76 -7.29 3.42 -12.74
CA GLU A 76 -8.54 2.76 -13.11
C GLU A 76 -9.12 1.94 -11.94
N ASP A 77 -10.45 1.78 -11.90
CA ASP A 77 -11.12 1.03 -10.83
C ASP A 77 -10.68 -0.45 -10.74
N ASN A 78 -10.18 -1.03 -11.85
CA ASN A 78 -9.63 -2.38 -11.84
C ASN A 78 -8.32 -2.43 -11.04
N ASP A 79 -7.40 -1.50 -11.30
CA ASP A 79 -6.10 -1.42 -10.61
C ASP A 79 -6.30 -1.13 -9.12
N VAL A 80 -7.28 -0.28 -8.79
CA VAL A 80 -7.69 0.00 -7.41
C VAL A 80 -8.09 -1.28 -6.68
N SER A 81 -8.88 -2.14 -7.34
CA SER A 81 -9.30 -3.42 -6.78
C SER A 81 -8.12 -4.38 -6.59
N ASP A 82 -7.16 -4.38 -7.53
CA ASP A 82 -5.97 -5.22 -7.46
C ASP A 82 -5.03 -4.75 -6.33
N ILE A 83 -4.79 -3.45 -6.18
CA ILE A 83 -4.01 -2.85 -5.08
C ILE A 83 -4.61 -3.20 -3.73
N LEU A 84 -5.93 -3.01 -3.54
CA LEU A 84 -6.60 -3.36 -2.28
C LEU A 84 -6.45 -4.85 -1.94
N LYS A 85 -6.48 -5.70 -2.96
CA LYS A 85 -6.32 -7.14 -2.79
C LYS A 85 -4.89 -7.51 -2.43
N LEU A 86 -3.89 -6.86 -3.03
CA LEU A 86 -2.49 -7.04 -2.70
C LEU A 86 -2.20 -6.61 -1.27
N LEU A 87 -2.64 -5.42 -0.85
CA LEU A 87 -2.55 -4.93 0.53
C LEU A 87 -3.19 -5.91 1.53
N ALA A 88 -4.40 -6.39 1.23
CA ALA A 88 -5.08 -7.35 2.11
C ALA A 88 -4.36 -8.70 2.19
N LEU A 89 -3.70 -9.14 1.11
CA LEU A 89 -2.92 -10.38 1.08
C LEU A 89 -1.63 -10.22 1.91
N GLN A 90 -0.85 -9.16 1.67
CA GLN A 90 0.37 -8.89 2.41
C GLN A 90 0.09 -8.72 3.91
N ALA A 91 -0.94 -7.97 4.27
CA ALA A 91 -1.33 -7.77 5.65
C ALA A 91 -1.71 -9.09 6.31
N GLY A 92 -2.38 -9.98 5.56
CA GLY A 92 -2.74 -11.34 5.99
C GLY A 92 -1.54 -12.27 6.18
N GLU A 93 -0.54 -12.21 5.28
CA GLU A 93 0.67 -13.02 5.36
C GLU A 93 1.59 -12.58 6.51
N ASN A 94 1.59 -11.28 6.82
CA ASN A 94 2.38 -10.73 7.92
C ASN A 94 1.64 -10.71 9.28
N LEU A 95 0.41 -11.23 9.36
CA LEU A 95 -0.31 -11.31 10.63
C LEU A 95 0.47 -12.08 11.70
N GLY A 96 0.65 -11.43 12.86
CA GLY A 96 1.37 -12.01 13.99
C GLY A 96 2.90 -12.09 13.82
N MET A 97 3.47 -11.57 12.73
CA MET A 97 4.91 -11.30 12.62
C MET A 97 5.15 -9.81 12.88
N VAL A 98 5.72 -9.51 14.05
CA VAL A 98 6.38 -8.27 14.51
C VAL A 98 5.83 -6.93 13.96
N ASP A 99 5.41 -6.07 14.89
CA ASP A 99 5.13 -4.61 14.91
C ASP A 99 5.70 -3.63 13.85
N GLU A 100 6.54 -4.06 12.91
CA GLU A 100 7.11 -3.23 11.83
C GLU A 100 6.62 -3.68 10.43
N SER A 101 5.61 -4.56 10.34
CA SER A 101 5.07 -5.11 9.09
C SER A 101 4.63 -4.05 8.08
N LEU A 102 3.84 -3.05 8.50
CA LEU A 102 3.28 -2.07 7.56
C LEU A 102 4.35 -1.22 6.89
N PHE A 103 5.51 -1.01 7.53
CA PHE A 103 6.64 -0.31 6.90
C PHE A 103 7.18 -1.08 5.71
N GLN A 104 7.30 -2.40 5.86
CA GLN A 104 7.85 -3.26 4.83
C GLN A 104 6.85 -3.42 3.67
N GLU A 105 5.56 -3.54 3.98
CA GLU A 105 4.49 -3.60 2.98
C GLU A 105 4.41 -2.33 2.12
N MET A 106 4.62 -1.15 2.71
CA MET A 106 4.63 0.11 1.98
C MET A 106 5.88 0.31 1.12
N ASP A 107 7.04 -0.16 1.58
CA ASP A 107 8.31 -0.12 0.82
C ASP A 107 8.23 -1.05 -0.40
N ASP A 108 7.61 -2.24 -0.26
CA ASP A 108 7.39 -3.20 -1.37
C ASP A 108 6.29 -2.74 -2.36
N LEU A 109 5.56 -1.66 -2.08
CA LEU A 109 4.47 -1.12 -2.91
C LEU A 109 4.92 -0.03 -3.90
N GLU A 110 6.24 0.12 -4.11
CA GLU A 110 6.76 0.87 -5.26
C GLU A 110 6.16 0.28 -6.54
N LEU A 111 5.30 1.06 -7.21
CA LEU A 111 4.75 0.70 -8.52
C LEU A 111 5.92 0.65 -9.50
N GLU A 112 6.50 -0.54 -9.71
CA GLU A 112 7.38 -0.77 -10.85
C GLU A 112 6.56 -0.54 -12.12
N ASP A 113 6.98 0.43 -12.94
CA ASP A 113 6.59 0.50 -14.36
C ASP A 113 7.09 -0.80 -15.02
N ASP A 114 6.32 -1.88 -14.93
CA ASP A 114 6.53 -3.10 -15.71
C ASP A 114 6.23 -2.78 -17.21
N GLU A 115 7.15 -2.07 -17.86
CA GLU A 115 7.19 -1.88 -19.31
C GLU A 115 8.06 -2.93 -20.01
N ASP A 116 8.10 -4.18 -19.55
CA ASP A 116 8.86 -5.24 -20.21
C ASP A 116 8.08 -6.57 -20.32
N ASP A 117 6.97 -6.59 -21.08
CA ASP A 117 6.57 -7.81 -21.80
C ASP A 117 5.64 -7.55 -23.01
N LEU A 118 6.11 -6.79 -24.00
CA LEU A 118 5.52 -6.75 -25.35
C LEU A 118 6.57 -6.90 -26.46
N ASP A 119 7.30 -8.02 -26.46
CA ASP A 119 7.90 -8.59 -27.70
C ASP A 119 7.16 -9.87 -28.16
N TYR A 120 5.88 -10.02 -27.82
CA TYR A 120 5.09 -11.05 -28.49
C TYR A 120 4.64 -10.55 -29.87
N ASN A 121 5.49 -10.72 -30.88
CA ASN A 121 5.10 -10.64 -32.28
C ASN A 121 4.65 -12.05 -32.76
N PRO A 122 3.34 -12.36 -32.82
CA PRO A 122 2.86 -13.66 -33.30
C PRO A 122 3.17 -13.94 -34.78
N ALA A 123 3.81 -13.01 -35.48
CA ALA A 123 4.18 -13.13 -36.89
C ALA A 123 5.66 -13.41 -37.14
N ASP A 124 6.50 -13.64 -36.12
CA ASP A 124 7.92 -13.97 -36.34
C ASP A 124 8.11 -15.47 -36.67
N PRO A 125 8.57 -15.83 -37.88
CA PRO A 125 8.68 -17.20 -38.33
C PRO A 125 10.14 -17.68 -38.35
N GLU A 126 10.95 -17.40 -37.34
CA GLU A 126 12.30 -17.97 -37.23
C GLU A 126 12.37 -19.10 -36.19
N MET A 127 11.85 -20.27 -36.56
CA MET A 127 12.50 -21.53 -36.21
C MET A 127 12.52 -22.45 -37.43
N ILE A 128 13.72 -22.61 -37.97
CA ILE A 128 14.11 -23.63 -38.94
C ILE A 128 14.05 -25.00 -38.26
#